data_AF-A0AAN6MES3-F1
#
_entry.id   AF-A0AAN6MES3-F1
#
_cell.length_a   1.000
_cell.length_b   1.000
_cell.length_c   1.000
_cell.angle_alpha   90.00
_cell.angle_beta   90.00
_cell.angle_gamma   90.00
#
_symmetry.space_group_name_H-M   'P 1'
#
loop_
_entity.id
_entity.type
_entity.pdbx_description
1 polymer ?
#
loop_
_entity_poly.entity_id
_entity_poly.type
_entity_poly.pdbx_seq_one_letter_code
_entity_poly.pdbx_strand_id
1 'polypeptide(L)'
;MQEELDQWTLPRGYSMRIAGAKVTGKRKVRWVCFRGGEARHHRAPVDEGALLRAKAEGRRKPTTDRASKKCGCLFKFEVVETARDSDVWVLHYPNEEHKAHNHGPSDTASDPRARKLPGYMSAEVDRWLREGWLVSKIQEELRGRGFVNVLNTDLYNRKRLLKKEGGEEQG
;
A
#
# COMPACT_ATOMS: atom_id res chain seq x y z
N MET A 1 -3.40 -8.48 13.66
CA MET A 1 -4.28 -7.33 13.33
C MET A 1 -4.23 -6.86 11.87
N GLN A 2 -3.15 -6.27 11.34
CA GLN A 2 -3.17 -5.78 9.93
C GLN A 2 -3.26 -6.93 8.92
N GLU A 3 -2.59 -8.06 9.18
CA GLU A 3 -2.66 -9.25 8.34
C GLU A 3 -4.05 -9.89 8.37
N GLU A 4 -4.67 -10.01 9.54
CA GLU A 4 -6.07 -10.44 9.68
C GLU A 4 -7.03 -9.54 8.90
N LEU A 5 -6.83 -8.21 8.97
CA LEU A 5 -7.62 -7.30 8.15
C LEU A 5 -7.41 -7.57 6.67
N ASP A 6 -6.17 -7.67 6.22
CA ASP A 6 -5.85 -7.93 4.82
C ASP A 6 -6.49 -9.24 4.34
N GLN A 7 -6.45 -10.30 5.14
CA GLN A 7 -7.12 -11.59 4.86
C GLN A 7 -8.63 -11.43 4.68
N TRP A 8 -9.27 -10.52 5.41
CA TRP A 8 -10.71 -10.30 5.30
C TRP A 8 -11.08 -9.32 4.18
N THR A 9 -10.33 -8.22 4.01
CA THR A 9 -10.68 -7.12 3.11
C THR A 9 -10.21 -7.36 1.67
N LEU A 10 -9.02 -7.92 1.47
CA LEU A 10 -8.43 -8.06 0.13
C LEU A 10 -9.23 -9.00 -0.79
N PRO A 11 -9.74 -10.16 -0.33
CA PRO A 11 -10.60 -11.01 -1.16
C PRO A 11 -11.92 -10.34 -1.58
N ARG A 12 -12.33 -9.28 -0.86
CA ARG A 12 -13.52 -8.46 -1.16
C ARG A 12 -13.16 -7.23 -2.01
N GLY A 13 -11.91 -7.13 -2.45
CA GLY A 13 -11.37 -6.01 -3.23
C GLY A 13 -11.21 -4.71 -2.43
N TYR A 14 -11.25 -4.78 -1.10
CA TYR A 14 -11.01 -3.63 -0.23
C TYR A 14 -9.59 -3.63 0.30
N SER A 15 -8.89 -2.55 0.04
CA SER A 15 -7.54 -2.30 0.54
C SER A 15 -7.63 -1.35 1.72
N MET A 16 -7.32 -1.82 2.91
CA MET A 16 -7.50 -1.05 4.15
C MET A 16 -6.19 -1.05 4.95
N ARG A 17 -5.93 0.03 5.67
CA ARG A 17 -4.77 0.12 6.58
C ARG A 17 -5.16 0.71 7.92
N ILE A 18 -4.42 0.32 8.95
CA ILE A 18 -4.46 0.99 10.26
C ILE A 18 -3.78 2.35 10.10
N ALA A 19 -4.52 3.44 10.33
CA ALA A 19 -4.02 4.81 10.27
C ALA A 19 -3.54 5.35 11.62
N GLY A 20 -3.99 4.73 12.71
CA GLY A 20 -3.55 5.08 14.05
C GLY A 20 -4.26 4.24 15.10
N ALA A 21 -3.55 3.97 16.19
CA ALA A 21 -4.11 3.46 17.42
C ALA A 21 -3.88 4.51 18.51
N LYS A 22 -4.92 4.86 19.25
CA LYS A 22 -4.81 5.77 20.41
C LYS A 22 -5.30 5.05 21.66
N VAL A 23 -4.56 5.24 22.74
CA VAL A 23 -4.88 4.72 24.08
C VAL A 23 -4.87 5.91 25.04
N THR A 24 -5.90 6.75 24.94
CA THR A 24 -6.16 7.82 25.91
C THR A 24 -7.60 7.64 26.39
N GLY A 25 -7.76 6.98 27.53
CA GLY A 25 -9.06 6.47 27.98
C GLY A 25 -9.42 5.15 27.28
N LYS A 26 -10.48 5.15 26.46
CA LYS A 26 -10.93 3.96 25.72
C LYS A 26 -9.98 3.65 24.57
N ARG A 27 -9.65 2.37 24.36
CA ARG A 27 -8.80 1.95 23.23
C ARG A 27 -9.53 2.22 21.92
N LYS A 28 -8.81 2.77 20.94
CA LYS A 28 -9.36 3.15 19.64
C LYS A 28 -8.39 2.83 18.52
N VAL A 29 -8.88 2.12 17.50
CA VAL A 29 -8.13 1.82 16.27
C VAL A 29 -8.84 2.45 15.08
N ARG A 30 -8.13 3.25 14.30
CA ARG A 30 -8.64 3.88 13.08
C ARG A 30 -8.19 3.11 11.86
N TRP A 31 -9.15 2.74 11.02
CA TRP A 31 -8.93 2.09 9.75
C TRP A 31 -9.33 3.04 8.62
N VAL A 32 -8.50 3.11 7.58
CA VAL A 32 -8.75 3.95 6.40
C VAL A 32 -8.53 3.12 5.15
N CYS A 33 -9.19 3.50 4.06
CA CYS A 33 -8.87 2.92 2.77
C CYS A 33 -7.41 3.23 2.40
N PHE A 34 -6.65 2.19 2.06
CA PHE A 34 -5.24 2.30 1.66
C PHE A 34 -5.12 2.84 0.25
N ARG A 35 -6.07 2.43 -0.60
CA ARG A 35 -6.32 3.06 -1.88
C ARG A 35 -7.29 4.20 -1.64
N GLY A 36 -7.30 5.15 -2.53
CA GLY A 36 -8.59 5.42 -3.12
C GLY A 36 -8.79 6.87 -3.42
N GLY A 37 -9.79 7.11 -4.26
CA GLY A 37 -10.19 8.41 -4.78
C GLY A 37 -9.43 8.79 -6.03
N GLU A 38 -10.16 9.45 -6.93
CA GLU A 38 -9.58 10.32 -7.94
C GLU A 38 -8.45 11.15 -7.30
N ALA A 39 -7.39 11.39 -8.07
CA ALA A 39 -6.37 12.32 -7.62
C ALA A 39 -7.08 13.61 -7.21
N ARG A 40 -6.75 14.17 -6.04
CA ARG A 40 -7.21 15.53 -5.75
C ARG A 40 -6.68 16.40 -6.89
N HIS A 41 -7.55 16.77 -7.82
CA HIS A 41 -7.31 17.81 -8.81
C HIS A 41 -7.27 19.17 -8.07
N HIS A 42 -6.34 19.31 -7.12
CA HIS A 42 -6.06 20.56 -6.42
C HIS A 42 -4.73 21.17 -6.89
N ARG A 43 -4.13 20.63 -7.97
CA ARG A 43 -3.14 21.38 -8.73
C ARG A 43 -3.82 21.88 -9.99
N ALA A 44 -3.79 23.20 -10.17
CA ALA A 44 -4.09 23.80 -11.45
C ALA A 44 -3.24 23.10 -12.54
N PRO A 45 -3.75 22.97 -13.78
CA PRO A 45 -2.97 22.47 -14.90
C PRO A 45 -1.59 23.15 -14.90
N VAL A 46 -0.52 22.36 -14.98
CA VAL A 46 0.83 22.93 -15.01
C VAL A 46 0.95 23.75 -16.29
N ASP A 47 1.25 25.04 -16.16
CA ASP A 47 1.51 25.94 -17.29
C ASP A 47 2.54 25.31 -18.25
N GLU A 48 2.17 25.21 -19.52
CA GLU A 48 2.98 24.61 -20.57
C GLU A 48 4.33 25.34 -20.72
N GLY A 49 4.35 26.66 -20.47
CA GLY A 49 5.57 27.47 -20.43
C GLY A 49 6.51 27.12 -19.28
N ALA A 50 5.99 26.66 -18.14
CA ALA A 50 6.81 26.17 -17.02
C ALA A 50 7.45 24.81 -17.32
N LEU A 51 6.76 23.93 -18.06
CA LEU A 51 7.31 22.64 -18.49
C LEU A 51 8.46 22.81 -19.50
N LEU A 52 8.30 23.74 -20.46
CA LEU A 52 9.32 24.03 -21.46
C LEU A 52 10.58 24.64 -20.85
N ARG A 53 10.43 25.57 -19.88
CA ARG A 53 11.56 26.17 -19.14
C ARG A 53 12.33 25.14 -18.31
N ALA A 54 11.63 24.28 -17.57
CA ALA A 54 12.28 23.23 -16.79
C ALA A 54 13.08 22.24 -17.66
N LYS A 55 12.58 21.93 -18.87
CA LYS A 55 13.29 21.09 -19.85
C LYS A 55 14.56 21.78 -20.37
N ALA A 56 14.50 23.07 -20.65
CA ALA A 56 15.65 23.86 -21.11
C ALA A 56 16.73 24.00 -20.02
N GLU A 57 16.33 24.10 -18.75
CA GLU A 57 17.23 24.20 -17.59
C GLU A 57 17.82 22.84 -17.14
N GLY A 58 17.54 21.75 -17.84
CA GLY A 58 17.99 20.40 -17.45
C GLY A 58 17.40 19.89 -16.13
N ARG A 59 16.41 20.60 -15.56
CA ARG A 59 15.73 20.19 -14.33
C ARG A 59 14.81 19.01 -14.65
N ARG A 60 14.77 18.02 -13.75
CA ARG A 60 13.78 16.92 -13.85
C ARG A 60 12.40 17.55 -14.02
N LYS A 61 11.65 17.15 -15.07
CA LYS A 61 10.29 17.64 -15.35
C LYS A 61 9.52 17.77 -14.02
N PRO A 62 8.88 18.92 -13.72
CA PRO A 62 7.80 18.94 -12.73
C PRO A 62 6.90 17.79 -13.13
N THR A 63 6.76 16.79 -12.28
CA THR A 63 6.24 15.47 -12.64
C THR A 63 4.97 15.62 -13.47
N THR A 64 5.08 15.44 -14.79
CA THR A 64 3.98 15.37 -15.75
C THR A 64 2.90 14.55 -15.10
N ASP A 65 1.72 15.14 -14.86
CA ASP A 65 0.51 14.54 -14.30
C ASP A 65 0.71 13.10 -13.88
N ARG A 66 1.55 12.89 -12.86
CA ARG A 66 1.67 11.57 -12.28
C ARG A 66 0.45 11.55 -11.42
N ALA A 67 -0.70 11.23 -12.04
CA ALA A 67 -2.00 11.12 -11.41
C ALA A 67 -1.72 10.49 -10.07
N SER A 68 -1.71 11.35 -9.04
CA SER A 68 -1.12 11.02 -7.74
C SER A 68 -1.78 9.73 -7.36
N LYS A 69 -1.01 8.64 -7.18
CA LYS A 69 -1.52 7.28 -6.98
C LYS A 69 -2.64 7.33 -5.93
N LYS A 70 -3.88 7.44 -6.41
CA LYS A 70 -5.19 7.37 -5.75
C LYS A 70 -5.14 7.54 -4.22
N CYS A 71 -5.31 8.77 -3.71
CA CYS A 71 -5.32 9.10 -2.26
C CYS A 71 -6.44 10.09 -1.80
N GLY A 72 -7.55 10.22 -2.53
CA GLY A 72 -8.75 10.98 -2.14
C GLY A 72 -9.92 10.20 -1.52
N CYS A 73 -9.84 8.90 -1.21
CA CYS A 73 -10.96 8.15 -0.61
C CYS A 73 -11.12 8.53 0.86
N LEU A 74 -12.33 8.96 1.21
CA LEU A 74 -12.68 9.36 2.57
C LEU A 74 -13.06 8.15 3.43
N PHE A 75 -13.34 6.99 2.83
CA PHE A 75 -13.78 5.81 3.57
C PHE A 75 -12.86 5.51 4.76
N LYS A 76 -13.44 5.57 5.95
CA LYS A 76 -12.76 5.28 7.21
C LYS A 76 -13.77 4.91 8.29
N PHE A 77 -13.36 4.03 9.17
CA PHE A 77 -14.09 3.75 10.39
C PHE A 77 -13.12 3.61 11.55
N GLU A 78 -13.67 3.71 12.75
CA GLU A 78 -12.93 3.59 13.97
C GLU A 78 -13.58 2.48 14.79
N VAL A 79 -12.76 1.61 15.34
CA VAL A 79 -13.21 0.59 16.27
C VAL A 79 -12.85 1.10 17.65
N VAL A 80 -13.85 1.30 18.50
CA VAL A 80 -13.71 1.90 19.84
C VAL A 80 -14.14 0.88 20.87
N GLU A 81 -13.33 0.68 21.89
CA GLU A 81 -13.67 -0.18 23.01
C GLU A 81 -14.80 0.45 23.83
N THR A 82 -15.86 -0.31 24.11
CA THR A 82 -17.08 0.19 24.74
C THR A 82 -16.85 0.63 26.19
N ALA A 83 -16.15 -0.20 26.97
CA ALA A 83 -15.65 0.09 28.30
C ALA A 83 -14.20 -0.40 28.42
N ARG A 84 -13.43 0.23 29.31
CA ARG A 84 -12.02 -0.13 29.51
C ARG A 84 -11.91 -1.61 29.90
N ASP A 85 -11.05 -2.34 29.20
CA ASP A 85 -10.75 -3.76 29.43
C ASP A 85 -11.97 -4.70 29.26
N SER A 86 -13.03 -4.23 28.59
CA SER A 86 -14.22 -5.05 28.32
C SER A 86 -14.05 -6.04 27.19
N ASP A 87 -13.06 -5.80 26.31
CA ASP A 87 -12.89 -6.49 25.02
C ASP A 87 -14.13 -6.49 24.12
N VAL A 88 -15.10 -5.62 24.41
CA VAL A 88 -16.29 -5.38 23.58
C VAL A 88 -16.03 -4.11 22.78
N TRP A 89 -16.03 -4.27 21.46
CA TRP A 89 -15.67 -3.21 20.51
C TRP A 89 -16.87 -2.80 19.66
N VAL A 90 -17.01 -1.50 19.40
CA VAL A 90 -18.04 -0.94 18.52
C VAL A 90 -17.42 -0.24 17.33
N LEU A 91 -18.06 -0.42 16.17
CA LEU A 91 -17.70 0.27 14.95
C LEU A 91 -18.35 1.65 14.93
N HIS A 92 -17.55 2.68 14.67
CA HIS A 92 -17.95 4.07 14.63
C HIS A 92 -17.46 4.73 13.33
N TYR A 93 -18.39 5.31 12.57
CA TYR A 93 -18.06 6.19 11.45
C TYR A 93 -18.04 7.63 11.95
N PRO A 94 -16.97 8.42 11.71
CA PRO A 94 -16.95 9.80 12.18
C PRO A 94 -18.06 10.66 11.55
N ASN A 95 -18.33 10.45 10.25
CA ASN A 95 -19.35 11.16 9.46
C ASN A 95 -19.97 10.18 8.44
N GLU A 96 -21.13 10.52 7.86
CA GLU A 96 -21.78 9.75 6.79
C GLU A 96 -20.90 9.56 5.54
N GLU A 97 -20.15 10.59 5.13
CA GLU A 97 -19.23 10.51 3.97
C GLU A 97 -18.16 9.43 4.12
N HIS A 98 -17.82 9.05 5.35
CA HIS A 98 -16.83 8.02 5.61
C HIS A 98 -17.37 6.59 5.45
N LYS A 99 -18.69 6.42 5.23
CA LYS A 99 -19.32 5.11 4.99
C LYS A 99 -19.23 4.63 3.55
N ALA A 100 -18.88 5.52 2.61
CA ALA A 100 -18.83 5.21 1.19
C ALA A 100 -17.40 5.28 0.63
N HIS A 101 -17.05 4.31 -0.21
CA HIS A 101 -15.90 4.42 -1.09
C HIS A 101 -16.27 5.28 -2.30
N ASN A 102 -15.35 6.11 -2.78
CA ASN A 102 -15.48 6.85 -4.03
C ASN A 102 -14.80 6.14 -5.22
N HIS A 103 -14.62 4.82 -5.12
CA HIS A 103 -14.04 3.98 -6.15
C HIS A 103 -14.58 2.56 -6.03
N GLY A 104 -14.55 1.81 -7.12
CA GLY A 104 -14.85 0.38 -7.11
C GLY A 104 -13.78 -0.45 -6.37
N PRO A 105 -14.05 -1.75 -6.14
CA PRO A 105 -13.08 -2.67 -5.56
C PRO A 105 -11.78 -2.71 -6.37
N SER A 106 -10.65 -2.90 -5.69
CA SER A 106 -9.35 -3.03 -6.35
C SER A 106 -9.14 -4.46 -6.88
N ASP A 107 -8.61 -4.56 -8.09
CA ASP A 107 -8.04 -5.80 -8.60
C ASP A 107 -6.78 -6.17 -7.80
N THR A 108 -6.63 -7.45 -7.47
CA THR A 108 -5.51 -8.01 -6.70
C THR A 108 -4.16 -7.78 -7.38
N ALA A 109 -4.10 -7.75 -8.72
CA ALA A 109 -2.87 -7.45 -9.44
C ALA A 109 -2.48 -5.95 -9.38
N SER A 110 -3.45 -5.07 -9.16
CA SER A 110 -3.20 -3.63 -9.08
C SER A 110 -2.80 -3.18 -7.67
N ASP A 111 -3.08 -3.98 -6.64
CA ASP A 111 -2.93 -3.60 -5.24
C ASP A 111 -1.61 -4.04 -4.63
N PRO A 112 -0.72 -3.11 -4.23
CA PRO A 112 0.50 -3.47 -3.52
C PRO A 112 0.27 -4.33 -2.27
N ARG A 113 -0.87 -4.18 -1.58
CA ARG A 113 -1.19 -5.01 -0.41
C ARG A 113 -1.58 -6.45 -0.80
N ALA A 114 -2.40 -6.61 -1.83
CA ALA A 114 -2.80 -7.93 -2.35
C ALA A 114 -1.65 -8.71 -3.01
N ARG A 115 -0.60 -8.01 -3.44
CA ARG A 115 0.62 -8.61 -3.98
C ARG A 115 1.68 -8.91 -2.93
N LYS A 116 1.45 -8.53 -1.67
CA LYS A 116 2.39 -8.78 -0.58
C LYS A 116 2.42 -10.29 -0.30
N LEU A 117 3.62 -10.85 -0.33
CA LEU A 117 3.83 -12.25 0.05
C LEU A 117 3.61 -12.43 1.56
N PRO A 118 3.07 -13.59 1.99
CA PRO A 118 3.12 -14.00 3.40
C PRO A 118 4.55 -13.99 3.94
N GLY A 119 4.71 -13.80 5.25
CA GLY A 119 6.03 -13.64 5.88
C GLY A 119 7.01 -14.77 5.54
N TYR A 120 6.55 -16.03 5.60
CA TYR A 120 7.39 -17.19 5.29
C TYR A 120 7.90 -17.18 3.83
N MET A 121 7.02 -16.91 2.86
CA MET A 121 7.42 -16.83 1.46
C MET A 121 8.30 -15.62 1.17
N SER A 122 8.02 -14.51 1.85
CA SER A 122 8.82 -13.29 1.74
C SER A 122 10.27 -13.55 2.15
N ALA A 123 10.49 -14.29 3.25
CA ALA A 123 11.81 -14.67 3.72
C ALA A 123 12.52 -15.64 2.76
N GLU A 124 11.78 -16.58 2.17
CA GLU A 124 12.32 -17.51 1.19
C GLU A 124 12.76 -16.79 -0.11
N VAL A 125 11.94 -15.85 -0.58
CA VAL A 125 12.31 -14.99 -1.72
C VAL A 125 13.55 -14.15 -1.42
N ASP A 126 13.70 -13.64 -0.20
CA ASP A 126 14.93 -12.92 0.18
C ASP A 126 16.16 -13.81 0.06
N ARG A 127 16.05 -15.06 0.54
CA ARG A 127 17.13 -16.04 0.44
C ARG A 127 17.50 -16.29 -1.02
N TRP A 128 16.53 -16.59 -1.89
CA TRP A 128 16.79 -16.80 -3.33
C TRP A 128 17.42 -15.58 -4.00
N LEU A 129 16.97 -14.37 -3.64
CA LEU A 129 17.55 -13.13 -4.17
C LEU A 129 19.00 -12.92 -3.72
N ARG A 130 19.35 -13.29 -2.48
CA ARG A 130 20.73 -13.25 -1.96
C ARG A 130 21.61 -14.31 -2.61
N GLU A 131 21.07 -15.50 -2.87
CA GLU A 131 21.74 -16.59 -3.61
C GLU A 131 21.91 -16.28 -5.12
N GLY A 132 21.42 -15.15 -5.60
CA GLY A 132 21.60 -14.71 -6.98
C GLY A 132 20.62 -15.33 -7.97
N TRP A 133 19.51 -15.92 -7.52
CA TRP A 133 18.49 -16.45 -8.42
C TRP A 133 17.95 -15.37 -9.37
N LEU A 134 17.65 -15.78 -10.61
CA LEU A 134 16.99 -14.93 -11.59
C LEU A 134 15.54 -14.65 -11.18
N VAL A 135 15.07 -13.43 -11.44
CA VAL A 135 13.69 -13.02 -11.13
C VAL A 135 12.65 -13.88 -11.87
N SER A 136 12.94 -14.30 -13.11
CA SER A 136 12.09 -15.22 -13.87
C SER A 136 11.93 -16.58 -13.18
N LYS A 137 13.02 -17.15 -12.67
CA LYS A 137 13.01 -18.41 -11.93
C LYS A 137 12.20 -18.29 -10.63
N ILE A 138 12.38 -17.19 -9.89
CA ILE A 138 11.60 -16.93 -8.68
C ILE A 138 10.11 -16.80 -8.99
N GLN A 139 9.76 -16.15 -10.11
CA GLN A 139 8.36 -16.03 -10.55
C GLN A 139 7.73 -17.37 -10.90
N GLU A 140 8.46 -18.24 -11.60
CA GLU A 140 7.99 -19.59 -11.90
C GLU A 140 7.72 -20.37 -10.62
N GLU A 141 8.64 -20.31 -9.66
CA GLU A 141 8.48 -20.96 -8.36
C GLU A 141 7.27 -20.42 -7.58
N LEU A 142 7.12 -19.09 -7.53
CA LEU A 142 5.97 -18.44 -6.87
C LEU A 142 4.64 -18.85 -7.52
N ARG A 143 4.57 -18.87 -8.85
CA ARG A 143 3.37 -19.33 -9.58
C ARG A 143 3.07 -20.81 -9.31
N GLY A 144 4.09 -21.67 -9.30
CA GLY A 144 3.94 -23.09 -8.97
C GLY A 144 3.36 -23.33 -7.57
N ARG A 145 3.61 -22.39 -6.64
CA ARG A 145 3.08 -22.38 -5.27
C ARG A 145 1.78 -21.59 -5.10
N GLY A 146 1.17 -21.11 -6.17
CA GLY A 146 -0.11 -20.38 -6.15
C GLY A 146 -0.02 -18.86 -5.96
N PHE A 147 1.19 -18.28 -5.86
CA PHE A 147 1.40 -16.84 -5.73
C PHE A 147 1.44 -16.14 -7.10
N VAL A 148 0.28 -15.99 -7.71
CA VAL A 148 0.15 -15.47 -9.09
C VAL A 148 0.11 -13.95 -9.22
N ASN A 149 -0.11 -13.23 -8.10
CA ASN A 149 -0.32 -11.78 -8.13
C ASN A 149 0.98 -10.97 -8.00
N VAL A 150 2.11 -11.59 -7.65
CA VAL A 150 3.39 -10.89 -7.45
C VAL A 150 3.95 -10.46 -8.80
N LEU A 151 4.36 -9.19 -8.94
CA LEU A 151 4.97 -8.70 -10.19
C LEU A 151 6.50 -8.75 -10.14
N ASN A 152 7.14 -8.85 -11.31
CA ASN A 152 8.59 -8.71 -11.46
C ASN A 152 9.12 -7.45 -10.77
N THR A 153 8.40 -6.34 -10.91
CA THR A 153 8.75 -5.05 -10.30
C THR A 153 8.84 -5.13 -8.77
N ASP A 154 8.01 -5.96 -8.12
CA ASP A 154 8.07 -6.15 -6.67
C ASP A 154 9.37 -6.86 -6.28
N LEU A 155 9.73 -7.91 -7.04
CA LEU A 155 10.97 -8.67 -6.82
C LEU A 155 12.22 -7.82 -7.08
N TYR A 156 12.22 -7.00 -8.13
CA TYR A 156 13.32 -6.07 -8.39
C TYR A 156 13.45 -4.99 -7.31
N ASN A 157 12.32 -4.44 -6.84
CA ASN A 157 12.33 -3.48 -5.73
C ASN A 157 12.87 -4.13 -4.46
N ARG A 158 12.47 -5.36 -4.17
CA ARG A 158 12.95 -6.14 -3.03
C ARG A 158 14.45 -6.42 -3.12
N LYS A 159 14.95 -6.87 -4.27
CA LYS A 159 16.38 -7.05 -4.54
C LYS A 159 17.19 -5.78 -4.29
N ARG A 160 16.65 -4.62 -4.68
CA ARG A 160 17.29 -3.32 -4.43
C ARG A 160 17.33 -2.97 -2.94
N LEU A 161 16.26 -3.26 -2.19
CA LEU A 161 16.21 -3.03 -0.74
C LEU A 161 17.25 -3.89 -0.01
N LEU A 162 17.31 -5.19 -0.31
CA LEU A 162 18.28 -6.11 0.28
C LEU A 162 19.74 -5.68 0.02
N LYS A 163 20.03 -5.16 -1.17
CA LYS A 163 21.36 -4.61 -1.49
C LYS A 163 21.70 -3.37 -0.68
N LYS A 164 20.70 -2.53 -0.38
CA LYS A 164 20.89 -1.33 0.43
C LYS A 164 21.19 -1.72 1.88
N GLU A 165 20.41 -2.65 2.44
CA GLU A 165 20.57 -3.14 3.81
C GLU A 165 21.95 -3.81 4.01
N GLY A 166 22.40 -4.66 3.07
CA GLY A 166 23.72 -5.29 3.15
C GLY A 166 24.90 -4.34 2.87
N GLY A 167 24.65 -3.12 2.40
CA GLY A 167 25.68 -2.08 2.20
C GLY A 167 25.83 -1.14 3.39
N GLU A 168 24.82 -1.05 4.27
CA GLU A 168 24.85 -0.24 5.49
C GLU A 168 25.61 -0.93 6.64
N GLU A 169 25.87 -2.24 6.56
CA GLU A 169 26.68 -2.99 7.55
C GLU A 169 28.21 -2.88 7.33
N GLN A 170 28.66 -2.13 6.32
CA GLN A 170 30.09 -1.96 5.99
C GLN A 170 30.57 -0.49 6.07
N GLY A 171 29.82 0.40 6.72
CA GLY A 171 30.13 1.82 6.87
C GLY A 171 30.42 2.21 8.31
#